data_AF-F9X8G9-F1
#
_entry.id   AF-F9X8G9-F1
#
_cell.length_a   1.000
_cell.length_b   1.000
_cell.length_c   1.000
_cell.angle_alpha   90.00
_cell.angle_beta   90.00
_cell.angle_gamma   90.00
#
_symmetry.space_group_name_H-M   'P 1'
#
loop_
_entity.id
_entity.type
_entity.pdbx_description
1 polymer ?
#
loop_
_entity_poly.entity_id
_entity_poly.type
_entity_poly.pdbx_seq_one_letter_code
_entity_poly.pdbx_strand_id
1 'polypeptide(L)'
;MASTIPLLDNQCSFCYKSTSAYISCLRCNIVQYCSPDHQAQHAPVHSSRCSTVTILTDEVAEHRFDLENDPEFGNLFDSGIALWSISETFAWSHTTKLLLKALRRIPTRLAIERALDIAWHRMEAMAAVDHSGVKFMIPAFLLRLGRDQEAYDFLKWFATKGRPPLFGAEWDFDMEGEDAGEDLQDGGWDLQEVREWDDELKYGDQELLSPLVAVCLVKLRLWQNLRELRGAEEVLTGRLPREILDRVREEYMARDVVASKAD
;
A
#
# COMPACT_ATOMS: atom_id res chain seq x y z
N MET A 1 -25.70 -7.58 -1.94
CA MET A 1 -24.61 -7.42 -0.97
C MET A 1 -23.33 -7.38 -1.78
N ALA A 2 -22.85 -6.19 -2.12
CA ALA A 2 -21.51 -6.03 -2.69
C ALA A 2 -20.54 -6.35 -1.56
N SER A 3 -20.14 -7.61 -1.48
CA SER A 3 -19.01 -8.00 -0.65
C SER A 3 -17.82 -7.38 -1.36
N THR A 4 -17.31 -6.27 -0.82
CA THR A 4 -15.92 -5.90 -1.02
C THR A 4 -15.11 -7.07 -0.46
N ILE A 5 -14.92 -8.12 -1.26
CA ILE A 5 -14.13 -9.28 -0.88
C ILE A 5 -12.75 -8.72 -0.59
N PRO A 6 -12.28 -8.73 0.68
CA PRO A 6 -10.90 -8.38 0.93
C PRO A 6 -10.10 -9.39 0.11
N LEU A 7 -9.32 -8.91 -0.86
CA LEU A 7 -8.55 -9.81 -1.73
C LEU A 7 -7.64 -10.75 -0.90
N LEU A 8 -7.32 -10.34 0.32
CA LEU A 8 -6.61 -11.11 1.33
C LEU A 8 -7.36 -11.07 2.66
N ASP A 9 -8.26 -12.03 2.85
CA ASP A 9 -8.85 -12.31 4.17
C ASP A 9 -7.88 -13.06 5.08
N ASN A 10 -8.15 -13.00 6.39
CA ASN A 10 -7.52 -13.90 7.34
C ASN A 10 -7.98 -15.33 7.08
N GLN A 11 -7.07 -16.13 6.53
CA GLN A 11 -7.33 -17.50 6.09
C GLN A 11 -6.11 -18.40 6.31
N CYS A 12 -6.36 -19.71 6.39
CA CYS A 12 -5.29 -20.70 6.39
C CYS A 12 -4.47 -20.65 5.10
N SER A 13 -3.15 -20.60 5.20
CA SER A 13 -2.24 -20.54 4.05
C SER A 13 -2.16 -21.85 3.24
N PHE A 14 -2.79 -22.91 3.72
CA PHE A 14 -2.86 -24.20 3.03
C PHE A 14 -4.24 -24.47 2.41
N CYS A 15 -5.31 -24.40 3.22
CA CYS A 15 -6.67 -24.74 2.78
C CYS A 15 -7.54 -23.54 2.40
N TYR A 16 -7.04 -22.31 2.60
CA TYR A 16 -7.72 -21.04 2.27
C TYR A 16 -9.09 -20.86 2.94
N LYS A 17 -9.34 -21.59 4.03
CA LYS A 17 -10.55 -21.44 4.84
C LYS A 17 -10.32 -20.49 6.00
N SER A 18 -11.33 -19.69 6.27
CA SER A 18 -11.39 -18.86 7.48
C SER A 18 -11.77 -19.70 8.69
N THR A 19 -11.15 -19.44 9.84
CA THR A 19 -11.43 -20.09 11.13
C THR A 19 -11.33 -19.05 12.26
N SER A 20 -11.87 -19.38 13.44
CA SER A 20 -11.81 -18.52 14.62
C SER A 20 -10.45 -18.50 15.31
N ALA A 21 -9.61 -19.52 15.09
CA ALA A 21 -8.31 -19.65 15.71
C ALA A 21 -7.25 -20.11 14.71
N TYR A 22 -6.11 -19.42 14.72
CA TYR A 22 -4.97 -19.70 13.85
C TYR A 22 -3.71 -19.96 14.64
N ILE A 23 -2.84 -20.80 14.09
CA ILE A 23 -1.44 -20.89 14.49
C ILE A 23 -0.56 -20.22 13.43
N SER A 24 0.26 -19.27 13.85
CA SER A 24 1.23 -18.60 12.97
C SER A 24 2.50 -19.42 12.82
N CYS A 25 3.17 -19.32 11.67
CA CYS A 25 4.53 -19.87 11.54
C CYS A 25 5.48 -19.12 12.48
N LEU A 26 5.95 -19.78 13.54
CA LEU A 26 6.81 -19.19 14.56
C LEU A 26 8.10 -18.55 14.04
N ARG A 27 8.55 -18.93 12.84
CA ARG A 27 9.83 -18.47 12.28
C ARG A 27 9.73 -17.17 11.48
N CYS A 28 8.60 -16.91 10.84
CA CYS A 28 8.42 -15.74 9.98
C CYS A 28 7.18 -14.92 10.33
N ASN A 29 6.23 -15.47 11.09
CA ASN A 29 5.00 -14.84 11.57
C ASN A 29 4.08 -14.21 10.49
N ILE A 30 4.31 -14.49 9.21
CA ILE A 30 3.55 -13.90 8.07
C ILE A 30 2.56 -14.87 7.42
N VAL A 31 2.52 -16.12 7.87
CA VAL A 31 1.57 -17.15 7.40
C VAL A 31 0.92 -17.80 8.61
N GLN A 32 -0.33 -18.22 8.42
CA GLN A 32 -1.19 -18.75 9.47
C GLN A 32 -1.94 -20.00 9.01
N TYR A 33 -2.24 -20.91 9.93
CA TYR A 33 -2.81 -22.22 9.66
C TYR A 33 -3.92 -22.56 10.64
N CYS A 34 -4.89 -23.38 10.21
CA CYS A 34 -5.91 -23.93 11.11
C CYS A 34 -5.37 -24.98 12.08
N SER A 35 -4.30 -25.69 11.71
CA SER A 35 -3.77 -26.82 12.48
C SER A 35 -2.28 -27.07 12.18
N PRO A 36 -1.57 -27.76 13.10
CA PRO A 36 -0.17 -28.17 12.87
C PRO A 36 -0.01 -29.05 11.64
N ASP A 37 -1.01 -29.87 11.31
CA ASP A 37 -0.98 -30.74 10.12
C ASP A 37 -0.93 -29.92 8.82
N HIS A 38 -1.72 -28.85 8.72
CA HIS A 38 -1.68 -27.95 7.57
C HIS A 38 -0.35 -27.20 7.46
N GLN A 39 0.27 -26.86 8.60
CA GLN A 39 1.61 -26.28 8.62
C GLN A 39 2.65 -27.28 8.09
N ALA A 40 2.60 -28.55 8.54
CA ALA A 40 3.52 -29.60 8.08
C ALA A 40 3.35 -29.87 6.58
N GLN A 41 2.12 -29.89 6.07
CA GLN A 41 1.84 -30.09 4.64
C GLN A 41 2.27 -28.90 3.78
N HIS A 42 2.15 -27.66 4.28
CA HIS A 42 2.58 -26.47 3.54
C HIS A 42 4.10 -26.23 3.63
N ALA A 43 4.81 -26.85 4.57
CA ALA A 43 6.23 -26.63 4.84
C ALA A 43 7.13 -26.74 3.58
N PRO A 44 6.99 -27.73 2.68
CA PRO A 44 7.84 -27.82 1.49
C PRO A 44 7.74 -26.59 0.59
N VAL A 45 6.53 -26.04 0.42
CA VAL A 45 6.26 -24.87 -0.43
C VAL A 45 6.64 -23.56 0.27
N HIS A 46 6.43 -23.48 1.57
CA HIS A 46 6.68 -22.28 2.37
C HIS A 46 8.16 -22.09 2.72
N SER A 47 8.91 -23.16 2.95
CA SER A 47 10.25 -23.16 3.58
C SER A 47 11.23 -22.14 2.98
N SER A 48 11.38 -22.11 1.65
CA SER A 48 12.30 -21.18 0.97
C SER A 48 11.91 -19.71 1.20
N ARG A 49 10.61 -19.40 1.07
CA ARG A 49 10.08 -18.04 1.30
C ARG A 49 10.21 -17.65 2.78
N CYS A 50 9.92 -18.60 3.68
CA CYS A 50 10.10 -18.45 5.11
C CYS A 50 11.54 -18.05 5.44
N SER A 51 12.54 -18.79 4.93
CA SER A 51 13.96 -18.52 5.20
C SER A 51 14.37 -17.15 4.68
N THR A 52 13.94 -16.82 3.47
CA THR A 52 14.25 -15.52 2.85
C THR A 52 13.70 -14.37 3.69
N VAL A 53 12.44 -14.45 4.14
CA VAL A 53 11.85 -13.39 4.97
C VAL A 53 12.53 -13.30 6.33
N THR A 54 12.81 -14.43 6.99
CA THR A 54 13.50 -14.42 8.29
C THR A 54 14.87 -13.76 8.18
N ILE A 55 15.72 -14.22 7.24
CA ILE A 55 17.07 -13.68 7.03
C ILE A 55 17.03 -12.17 6.76
N LEU A 56 16.20 -11.73 5.81
CA LEU A 56 16.10 -10.31 5.48
C LEU A 56 15.51 -9.47 6.62
N THR A 57 14.65 -10.05 7.46
CA THR A 57 14.13 -9.34 8.65
C THR A 57 15.24 -9.12 9.67
N ASP A 58 16.08 -10.13 9.90
CA ASP A 58 17.20 -10.06 10.83
C ASP A 58 18.26 -9.06 10.32
N GLU A 59 18.62 -9.10 9.04
CA GLU A 59 19.56 -8.15 8.42
C GLU A 59 19.05 -6.70 8.45
N VAL A 60 17.75 -6.47 8.19
CA VAL A 60 17.16 -5.12 8.32
C VAL A 60 17.21 -4.63 9.76
N ALA A 61 16.98 -5.51 10.73
CA ALA A 61 17.05 -5.16 12.15
C ALA A 61 18.49 -4.83 12.58
N GLU A 62 19.48 -5.59 12.11
CA GLU A 62 20.91 -5.32 12.35
C GLU A 62 21.33 -3.97 11.77
N HIS A 63 21.06 -3.72 10.49
CA HIS A 63 21.37 -2.43 9.89
C HIS A 63 20.65 -1.27 10.57
N ARG A 64 19.39 -1.47 10.97
CA ARG A 64 18.65 -0.43 11.69
C ARG A 64 19.28 -0.14 13.06
N PHE A 65 19.69 -1.18 13.78
CA PHE A 65 20.39 -1.03 15.06
C PHE A 65 21.68 -0.23 14.90
N ASP A 66 22.49 -0.52 13.88
CA ASP A 66 23.72 0.22 13.60
C ASP A 66 23.44 1.70 13.33
N LEU A 67 22.40 2.01 12.55
CA LEU A 67 22.01 3.39 12.23
C LEU A 67 21.42 4.15 13.45
N GLU A 68 20.73 3.45 14.35
CA GLU A 68 20.22 4.02 15.61
C GLU A 68 21.34 4.27 16.64
N ASN A 69 22.49 3.61 16.48
CA ASN A 69 23.63 3.67 17.38
C ASN A 69 24.90 4.17 16.68
N ASP A 70 24.76 5.06 15.70
CA ASP A 70 25.89 5.58 14.95
C ASP A 70 26.90 6.27 15.89
N PRO A 71 28.20 5.94 15.83
CA PRO A 71 29.19 6.50 16.75
C PRO A 71 29.41 8.01 16.64
N GLU A 72 29.16 8.60 15.47
CA GLU A 72 29.41 10.00 15.18
C GLU A 72 28.16 10.87 15.47
N PHE A 73 26.99 10.38 15.07
CA PHE A 73 25.76 11.16 15.09
C PHE A 73 24.69 10.64 16.07
N GLY A 74 24.91 9.49 16.72
CA GLY A 74 23.92 8.84 17.57
C GLY A 74 22.79 8.22 16.75
N ASN A 75 21.54 8.51 17.11
CA ASN A 75 20.41 8.01 16.31
C ASN A 75 20.29 8.81 15.00
N LEU A 76 20.70 8.21 13.89
CA LEU A 76 20.64 8.85 12.57
C LEU A 76 19.21 9.23 12.17
N PHE A 77 18.19 8.49 12.61
CA PHE A 77 16.79 8.80 12.32
C PHE A 77 16.31 10.08 13.02
N ASP A 78 16.94 10.47 14.14
CA ASP A 78 16.62 11.68 14.91
C ASP A 78 17.59 12.84 14.62
N SER A 79 18.62 12.59 13.81
CA SER A 79 19.73 13.54 13.59
C SER A 79 19.35 14.78 12.76
N GLY A 80 18.19 14.76 12.09
CA GLY A 80 17.79 15.77 11.11
C GLY A 80 18.63 15.74 9.82
N ILE A 81 19.54 14.76 9.68
CA ILE A 81 20.34 14.56 8.47
C ILE A 81 19.48 13.86 7.43
N ALA A 82 19.61 14.32 6.18
CA ALA A 82 19.08 13.62 5.02
C ALA A 82 19.71 12.21 4.90
N LEU A 83 19.01 11.18 5.38
CA LEU A 83 19.52 9.80 5.42
C LEU A 83 20.03 9.32 4.05
N TRP A 84 19.40 9.74 2.96
CA TRP A 84 19.81 9.41 1.59
C TRP A 84 21.22 9.92 1.21
N SER A 85 21.78 10.86 1.96
CA SER A 85 23.16 11.35 1.78
C SER A 85 24.21 10.52 2.54
N ILE A 86 23.79 9.56 3.36
CA ILE A 86 24.66 8.73 4.21
C ILE A 86 24.82 7.35 3.56
N SER A 87 26.06 6.98 3.24
CA SER A 87 26.38 5.71 2.58
C SER A 87 25.93 4.47 3.36
N GLU A 88 26.00 4.53 4.68
CA GLU A 88 25.68 3.49 5.64
C GLU A 88 24.19 3.12 5.55
N THR A 89 23.34 4.10 5.23
CA THR A 89 21.90 3.87 5.06
C THR A 89 21.55 3.11 3.79
N PHE A 90 22.48 3.02 2.81
CA PHE A 90 22.22 2.30 1.55
C PHE A 90 22.06 0.80 1.77
N ALA A 91 22.78 0.20 2.71
CA ALA A 91 22.63 -1.21 3.04
C ALA A 91 21.25 -1.49 3.65
N TRP A 92 20.88 -0.75 4.70
CA TRP A 92 19.54 -0.79 5.29
C TRP A 92 18.44 -0.58 4.24
N SER A 93 18.63 0.43 3.39
CA SER A 93 17.73 0.81 2.31
C SER A 93 17.55 -0.34 1.32
N HIS A 94 18.64 -0.91 0.82
CA HIS A 94 18.61 -2.00 -0.14
C HIS A 94 17.96 -3.26 0.43
N THR A 95 18.39 -3.70 1.62
CA THR A 95 17.88 -4.91 2.26
C THR A 95 16.40 -4.79 2.61
N THR A 96 15.94 -3.61 3.05
CA THR A 96 14.52 -3.33 3.26
C THR A 96 13.73 -3.43 1.95
N LYS A 97 14.24 -2.93 0.82
CA LYS A 97 13.59 -3.11 -0.49
C LYS A 97 13.48 -4.60 -0.84
N LEU A 98 14.52 -5.39 -0.60
CA LEU A 98 14.51 -6.84 -0.83
C LEU A 98 13.47 -7.55 0.06
N LEU A 99 13.36 -7.17 1.33
CA LEU A 99 12.36 -7.69 2.26
C LEU A 99 10.93 -7.40 1.75
N LEU A 100 10.66 -6.18 1.28
CA LEU A 100 9.39 -5.83 0.65
C LEU A 100 9.12 -6.66 -0.63
N LYS A 101 10.16 -6.93 -1.44
CA LYS A 101 10.03 -7.83 -2.61
C LYS A 101 9.69 -9.26 -2.18
N ALA A 102 10.25 -9.75 -1.08
CA ALA A 102 9.98 -11.09 -0.56
C ALA A 102 8.57 -11.20 0.02
N LEU A 103 8.16 -10.24 0.86
CA LEU A 103 6.84 -10.20 1.47
C LEU A 103 5.72 -10.12 0.42
N ARG A 104 5.87 -9.30 -0.63
CA ARG A 104 4.83 -9.19 -1.67
C ARG A 104 4.52 -10.51 -2.36
N ARG A 105 5.46 -11.44 -2.42
CA ARG A 105 5.31 -12.75 -3.08
C ARG A 105 4.53 -13.75 -2.24
N ILE A 106 4.18 -13.40 -1.02
CA ILE A 106 3.42 -14.25 -0.09
C ILE A 106 1.99 -13.71 -0.06
N PRO A 107 1.00 -14.46 -0.59
CA PRO A 107 -0.36 -13.97 -0.77
C PRO A 107 -1.17 -14.14 0.53
N THR A 108 -0.72 -13.52 1.62
CA THR A 108 -1.42 -13.50 2.90
C THR A 108 -1.63 -12.06 3.36
N ARG A 109 -2.72 -11.82 4.09
CA ARG A 109 -3.01 -10.51 4.67
C ARG A 109 -1.85 -10.01 5.54
N LEU A 110 -1.39 -10.85 6.47
CA LEU A 110 -0.27 -10.56 7.38
C LEU A 110 1.02 -10.15 6.65
N ALA A 111 1.37 -10.81 5.54
CA ALA A 111 2.57 -10.46 4.78
C ALA A 111 2.46 -9.07 4.15
N ILE A 112 1.26 -8.70 3.69
CA ILE A 112 1.02 -7.40 3.04
C ILE A 112 0.82 -6.27 4.03
N GLU A 113 0.16 -6.53 5.17
CA GLU A 113 0.15 -5.59 6.31
C GLU A 113 1.58 -5.29 6.76
N ARG A 114 2.39 -6.34 7.00
CA ARG A 114 3.78 -6.15 7.40
C ARG A 114 4.60 -5.40 6.35
N ALA A 115 4.38 -5.69 5.05
CA ALA A 115 5.07 -4.98 3.98
C ALA A 115 4.68 -3.50 3.93
N LEU A 116 3.40 -3.20 4.13
CA LEU A 116 2.91 -1.82 4.15
C LEU A 116 3.48 -1.05 5.34
N ASP A 117 3.50 -1.62 6.54
CA ASP A 117 4.10 -0.99 7.72
C ASP A 117 5.57 -0.65 7.50
N ILE A 118 6.34 -1.59 6.95
CA ILE A 118 7.76 -1.38 6.63
C ILE A 118 7.92 -0.29 5.58
N ALA A 119 7.09 -0.30 4.53
CA ALA A 119 7.15 0.70 3.47
C ALA A 119 6.81 2.10 4.01
N TRP A 120 5.84 2.20 4.91
CA TRP A 120 5.42 3.44 5.55
C TRP A 120 6.53 4.03 6.40
N HIS A 121 7.07 3.26 7.34
CA HIS A 121 8.20 3.69 8.17
C HIS A 121 9.43 4.09 7.37
N ARG A 122 9.67 3.42 6.23
CA ARG A 122 10.75 3.79 5.34
C ARG A 122 10.49 5.14 4.66
N MET A 123 9.26 5.39 4.22
CA MET A 123 8.87 6.68 3.63
C MET A 123 9.04 7.82 4.64
N GLU A 124 8.64 7.60 5.89
CA GLU A 124 8.86 8.56 6.99
C GLU A 124 10.35 8.85 7.19
N ALA A 125 11.18 7.80 7.23
CA ALA A 125 12.61 7.94 7.52
C ALA A 125 13.44 8.56 6.37
N MET A 126 13.18 8.18 5.12
CA MET A 126 13.98 8.63 3.96
C MET A 126 13.40 9.86 3.26
N ALA A 127 12.18 10.27 3.65
CA ALA A 127 11.35 11.21 2.91
C ALA A 127 11.30 10.85 1.41
N ALA A 128 10.88 11.80 0.58
CA ALA A 128 10.65 11.58 -0.84
C ALA A 128 11.84 11.16 -1.72
N VAL A 129 13.06 11.20 -1.19
CA VAL A 129 14.28 10.84 -1.92
C VAL A 129 14.46 9.31 -1.90
N ASP A 130 13.35 8.59 -1.91
CA ASP A 130 13.31 7.15 -2.12
C ASP A 130 13.67 6.85 -3.59
N HIS A 131 14.96 6.93 -3.90
CA HIS A 131 15.55 6.49 -5.16
C HIS A 131 15.38 4.98 -5.38
N SER A 132 14.99 4.25 -4.33
CA SER A 132 14.80 2.81 -4.42
C SER A 132 13.38 2.42 -4.84
N GLY A 133 12.45 3.34 -5.02
CA GLY A 133 11.12 3.03 -5.57
C GLY A 133 10.19 2.20 -4.68
N VAL A 134 10.43 2.15 -3.36
CA VAL A 134 9.50 1.58 -2.37
C VAL A 134 8.16 2.31 -2.39
N LYS A 135 8.15 3.64 -2.59
CA LYS A 135 6.94 4.44 -2.78
C LYS A 135 5.98 3.88 -3.83
N PHE A 136 6.53 3.32 -4.91
CA PHE A 136 5.75 2.74 -6.00
C PHE A 136 5.12 1.37 -5.67
N MET A 137 5.48 0.78 -4.52
CA MET A 137 4.91 -0.47 -4.03
C MET A 137 3.69 -0.26 -3.11
N ILE A 138 3.60 0.90 -2.45
CA ILE A 138 2.55 1.22 -1.46
C ILE A 138 1.13 1.08 -2.03
N PRO A 139 0.79 1.65 -3.21
CA PRO A 139 -0.55 1.52 -3.78
C PRO A 139 -0.95 0.05 -4.00
N ALA A 140 0.00 -0.77 -4.46
CA ALA A 140 -0.25 -2.19 -4.69
C ALA A 140 -0.51 -2.96 -3.37
N PHE A 141 0.11 -2.56 -2.26
CA PHE A 141 -0.17 -3.15 -0.95
C PHE A 141 -1.56 -2.74 -0.44
N LEU A 142 -1.90 -1.45 -0.51
CA LEU A 142 -3.22 -0.92 -0.12
C LEU A 142 -4.36 -1.59 -0.89
N LEU A 143 -4.24 -1.69 -2.23
CA LEU A 143 -5.24 -2.35 -3.08
C LEU A 143 -5.43 -3.84 -2.76
N ARG A 144 -4.37 -4.54 -2.34
CA ARG A 144 -4.43 -5.95 -1.93
C ARG A 144 -5.09 -6.15 -0.57
N LEU A 145 -5.08 -5.12 0.27
CA LEU A 145 -5.79 -5.10 1.56
C LEU A 145 -7.23 -4.61 1.42
N GLY A 146 -7.67 -4.19 0.22
CA GLY A 146 -8.99 -3.60 -0.01
C GLY A 146 -9.10 -2.15 0.46
N ARG A 147 -7.97 -1.46 0.64
CA ARG A 147 -7.88 -0.04 1.05
C ARG A 147 -7.81 0.84 -0.20
N ASP A 148 -8.87 0.81 -0.99
CA ASP A 148 -8.92 1.44 -2.32
C ASP A 148 -8.86 2.97 -2.27
N GLN A 149 -9.61 3.59 -1.34
CA GLN A 149 -9.55 5.04 -1.10
C GLN A 149 -8.14 5.45 -0.73
N GLU A 150 -7.54 4.82 0.27
CA GLU A 150 -6.19 5.16 0.72
C GLU A 150 -5.13 4.95 -0.38
N ALA A 151 -5.31 3.95 -1.25
CA ALA A 151 -4.45 3.76 -2.41
C ALA A 151 -4.57 4.93 -3.39
N TYR A 152 -5.79 5.40 -3.64
CA TYR A 152 -6.04 6.55 -4.50
C TYR A 152 -5.52 7.84 -3.89
N ASP A 153 -5.78 8.06 -2.60
CA ASP A 153 -5.32 9.18 -1.81
C ASP A 153 -3.81 9.34 -1.89
N PHE A 154 -3.08 8.25 -1.60
CA PHE A 154 -1.63 8.22 -1.73
C PHE A 154 -1.17 8.56 -3.15
N LEU A 155 -1.82 7.99 -4.18
CA LEU A 155 -1.45 8.21 -5.58
C LEU A 155 -1.69 9.66 -6.01
N LYS A 156 -2.82 10.25 -5.62
CA LYS A 156 -3.20 11.63 -5.95
C LYS A 156 -2.31 12.60 -5.19
N TRP A 157 -2.20 12.45 -3.86
CA TRP A 157 -1.30 13.24 -3.03
C TRP A 157 0.12 13.19 -3.59
N PHE A 158 0.70 12.01 -3.86
CA PHE A 158 2.07 11.89 -4.35
C PHE A 158 2.28 12.57 -5.72
N ALA A 159 1.25 12.56 -6.57
CA ALA A 159 1.31 13.21 -7.88
C ALA A 159 1.21 14.74 -7.80
N THR A 160 0.50 15.30 -6.81
CA THR A 160 0.14 16.73 -6.76
C THR A 160 0.84 17.52 -5.65
N LYS A 161 0.88 16.99 -4.42
CA LYS A 161 1.31 17.68 -3.19
C LYS A 161 2.56 17.04 -2.58
N GLY A 162 2.64 15.72 -2.61
CA GLY A 162 3.64 14.89 -1.97
C GLY A 162 4.96 14.78 -2.73
N ARG A 163 5.36 15.81 -3.48
CA ARG A 163 6.76 15.92 -3.95
C ARG A 163 7.58 16.67 -2.90
N PRO A 164 8.82 16.23 -2.62
CA PRO A 164 9.65 16.87 -1.62
C PRO A 164 10.05 18.27 -2.06
N PRO A 165 10.07 19.24 -1.14
CA PRO A 165 10.98 20.35 -1.31
C PRO A 165 12.41 19.79 -1.35
N LEU A 166 13.22 20.26 -2.30
CA LEU A 166 14.61 19.83 -2.50
C LEU A 166 15.50 20.01 -1.25
N PHE A 167 15.04 20.74 -0.23
CA PHE A 167 15.78 21.03 1.00
C PHE A 167 14.87 21.14 2.21
N GLY A 168 15.02 20.21 3.17
CA GLY A 168 14.84 20.40 4.62
C GLY A 168 13.50 20.93 5.14
N ALA A 169 12.46 21.07 4.31
CA ALA A 169 11.14 21.43 4.81
C ALA A 169 10.45 20.18 5.37
N GLU A 170 9.72 20.41 6.46
CA GLU A 170 8.82 19.43 7.06
C GLU A 170 7.86 18.91 5.99
N TRP A 171 7.82 17.59 5.83
CA TRP A 171 7.09 16.95 4.77
C TRP A 171 5.68 16.67 5.27
N ASP A 172 4.68 17.33 4.67
CA ASP A 172 3.29 17.21 5.08
C ASP A 172 2.70 15.89 4.57
N PHE A 173 2.48 14.95 5.49
CA PHE A 173 1.87 13.63 5.24
C PHE A 173 0.32 13.68 5.31
N ASP A 174 -0.30 14.84 5.15
CA ASP A 174 -1.75 14.92 4.99
C ASP A 174 -2.18 14.40 3.62
N MET A 175 -2.50 13.09 3.56
CA MET A 175 -3.00 12.41 2.37
C MET A 175 -4.52 12.22 2.42
N GLU A 176 -5.19 12.56 3.52
CA GLU A 176 -6.59 12.15 3.72
C GLU A 176 -7.56 12.97 2.85
N GLY A 177 -8.58 12.29 2.32
CA GLY A 177 -9.74 12.96 1.73
C GLY A 177 -9.58 13.39 0.27
N GLU A 178 -8.55 12.93 -0.42
CA GLU A 178 -8.33 13.24 -1.84
C GLU A 178 -9.51 12.76 -2.72
N ASP A 179 -10.26 13.69 -3.31
CA ASP A 179 -11.41 13.35 -4.16
C ASP A 179 -11.00 13.12 -5.63
N ALA A 180 -11.58 12.11 -6.27
CA ALA A 180 -11.47 11.90 -7.71
C ALA A 180 -12.25 12.93 -8.55
N GLY A 181 -13.17 13.67 -7.93
CA GLY A 181 -13.98 14.73 -8.51
C GLY A 181 -13.46 16.14 -8.30
N GLU A 182 -12.35 16.32 -7.58
CA GLU A 182 -11.69 17.62 -7.43
C GLU A 182 -11.11 18.11 -8.78
N ASP A 183 -11.31 19.40 -9.06
CA ASP A 183 -10.68 20.05 -10.21
C ASP A 183 -9.18 20.19 -9.90
N LEU A 184 -8.31 19.70 -10.79
CA LEU A 184 -6.85 19.70 -10.60
C LEU A 184 -6.22 21.11 -10.70
N GLN A 185 -7.02 22.16 -10.60
CA GLN A 185 -6.64 23.53 -10.93
C GLN A 185 -5.82 24.22 -9.83
N ASP A 186 -5.96 23.81 -8.56
CA ASP A 186 -5.27 24.49 -7.44
C ASP A 186 -3.84 24.00 -7.18
N GLY A 187 -3.37 23.05 -7.99
CA GLY A 187 -2.04 22.47 -7.87
C GLY A 187 -1.10 22.77 -9.02
N GLY A 188 -1.36 23.72 -9.93
CA GLY A 188 -0.41 24.15 -10.98
C GLY A 188 0.07 23.08 -11.99
N TRP A 189 -0.28 21.81 -11.81
CA TRP A 189 0.23 20.67 -12.56
C TRP A 189 -0.95 19.82 -13.04
N ASP A 190 -1.36 20.09 -14.27
CA ASP A 190 -2.42 19.41 -14.99
C ASP A 190 -2.06 17.92 -15.21
N LEU A 191 -3.06 17.04 -15.28
CA LEU A 191 -2.88 15.61 -15.64
C LEU A 191 -2.20 15.40 -17.01
N GLN A 192 -1.92 16.47 -17.75
CA GLN A 192 -0.93 16.48 -18.83
C GLN A 192 0.45 15.93 -18.39
N GLU A 193 0.82 15.98 -17.12
CA GLU A 193 2.09 15.43 -16.59
C GLU A 193 2.10 13.92 -16.33
N VAL A 194 1.04 13.19 -16.66
CA VAL A 194 1.21 11.77 -17.01
C VAL A 194 2.14 11.64 -18.24
N ARG A 195 2.34 12.72 -19.02
CA ARG A 195 3.43 12.84 -20.03
C ARG A 195 4.79 13.23 -19.45
N GLU A 196 4.91 13.65 -18.20
CA GLU A 196 6.22 13.87 -17.56
C GLU A 196 6.73 12.63 -16.83
N TRP A 197 5.83 11.68 -16.50
CA TRP A 197 6.24 10.29 -16.29
C TRP A 197 7.01 9.72 -17.48
N ASP A 198 6.82 10.26 -18.69
CA ASP A 198 7.55 9.90 -19.91
C ASP A 198 9.04 10.35 -19.86
N ASP A 199 9.39 11.40 -19.11
CA ASP A 199 10.78 11.83 -18.88
C ASP A 199 11.46 11.06 -17.72
N GLU A 200 10.72 10.61 -16.70
CA GLU A 200 11.24 9.62 -15.73
C GLU A 200 11.33 8.20 -16.35
N LEU A 201 10.42 7.85 -17.29
CA LEU A 201 10.47 6.62 -18.08
C LEU A 201 11.73 6.54 -18.96
N LYS A 202 12.30 7.68 -19.39
CA LYS A 202 13.60 7.71 -20.11
C LYS A 202 14.76 7.13 -19.29
N TYR A 203 14.67 7.14 -17.96
CA TYR A 203 15.71 6.59 -17.08
C TYR A 203 15.48 5.12 -16.68
N GLY A 204 14.50 4.44 -17.28
CA GLY A 204 14.43 2.97 -17.29
C GLY A 204 13.83 2.32 -16.04
N ASP A 205 13.20 3.09 -15.15
CA ASP A 205 12.58 2.54 -13.95
C ASP A 205 11.23 1.87 -14.26
N GLN A 206 11.26 0.55 -14.45
CA GLN A 206 10.06 -0.30 -14.62
C GLN A 206 9.09 -0.24 -13.42
N GLU A 207 9.45 0.44 -12.33
CA GLU A 207 8.63 0.56 -11.11
C GLU A 207 7.50 1.61 -11.26
N LEU A 208 7.52 2.49 -12.29
CA LEU A 208 6.43 3.43 -12.62
C LEU A 208 5.16 2.75 -13.19
N LEU A 209 5.27 1.52 -13.70
CA LEU A 209 4.10 0.75 -14.13
C LEU A 209 3.17 0.42 -12.96
N SER A 210 3.71 0.29 -11.74
CA SER A 210 2.93 -0.11 -10.57
C SER A 210 1.88 0.94 -10.19
N PRO A 211 2.22 2.25 -10.04
CA PRO A 211 1.23 3.31 -9.87
C PRO A 211 0.18 3.39 -10.98
N LEU A 212 0.59 3.30 -12.26
CA LEU A 212 -0.33 3.30 -13.40
C LEU A 212 -1.35 2.17 -13.33
N VAL A 213 -0.88 0.95 -13.07
CA VAL A 213 -1.74 -0.22 -12.90
C VAL A 213 -2.66 -0.02 -11.70
N ALA A 214 -2.17 0.55 -10.60
CA ALA A 214 -2.98 0.82 -9.41
C ALA A 214 -4.13 1.81 -9.71
N VAL A 215 -3.86 2.95 -10.36
CA VAL A 215 -4.91 3.90 -10.79
C VAL A 215 -5.91 3.22 -11.73
N CYS A 216 -5.45 2.43 -12.69
CA CYS A 216 -6.33 1.68 -13.58
C CYS A 216 -7.24 0.70 -12.81
N LEU A 217 -6.70 -0.02 -11.82
CA LEU A 217 -7.48 -0.95 -11.00
C LEU A 217 -8.53 -0.22 -10.16
N VAL A 218 -8.17 0.92 -9.55
CA VAL A 218 -9.12 1.78 -8.83
C VAL A 218 -10.25 2.22 -9.77
N LYS A 219 -9.91 2.76 -10.94
CA LYS A 219 -10.90 3.20 -11.94
C LYS A 219 -11.81 2.07 -12.43
N LEU A 220 -11.27 0.87 -12.62
CA LEU A 220 -12.05 -0.31 -13.01
C LEU A 220 -13.02 -0.74 -11.91
N ARG A 221 -12.60 -0.73 -10.64
CA ARG A 221 -13.46 -1.04 -9.49
C ARG A 221 -14.56 0.01 -9.33
N LEU A 222 -14.21 1.30 -9.40
CA LEU A 222 -15.17 2.40 -9.39
C LEU A 222 -16.20 2.26 -10.51
N TRP A 223 -15.77 1.91 -11.73
CA TRP A 223 -16.69 1.69 -12.85
C TRP A 223 -17.63 0.50 -12.61
N GLN A 224 -17.13 -0.61 -12.04
CA GLN A 224 -17.96 -1.76 -11.67
C GLN A 224 -19.00 -1.37 -10.62
N ASN A 225 -18.58 -0.66 -9.57
CA ASN A 225 -19.41 -0.15 -8.49
C ASN A 225 -20.53 0.76 -9.01
N LEU A 226 -20.20 1.73 -9.88
CA LEU A 226 -21.19 2.61 -10.52
C LEU A 226 -22.19 1.84 -11.40
N ARG A 227 -21.74 0.78 -12.08
CA ARG A 227 -22.61 -0.06 -12.90
C ARG A 227 -23.56 -0.90 -12.05
N GLU A 228 -23.07 -1.47 -10.95
CA GLU A 228 -23.90 -2.20 -9.99
C GLU A 228 -24.96 -1.29 -9.36
N LEU A 229 -24.57 -0.07 -8.99
CA LEU A 229 -25.49 0.93 -8.46
C LEU A 229 -26.61 1.30 -9.42
N ARG A 230 -26.28 1.59 -10.69
CA ARG A 230 -27.30 1.87 -11.71
C ARG A 230 -28.25 0.68 -11.89
N GLY A 231 -27.71 -0.53 -11.96
CA GLY A 231 -28.54 -1.73 -12.06
C GLY A 231 -29.45 -1.93 -10.85
N ALA A 232 -28.97 -1.63 -9.63
CA ALA A 232 -29.78 -1.66 -8.42
C ALA A 232 -30.88 -0.59 -8.46
N GLU A 233 -30.56 0.63 -8.88
CA GLU A 233 -31.54 1.72 -9.02
C GLU A 233 -32.63 1.36 -10.04
N GLU A 234 -32.27 0.83 -11.21
CA GLU A 234 -33.24 0.37 -12.22
C GLU A 234 -34.23 -0.68 -11.68
N VAL A 235 -33.76 -1.61 -10.86
CA VAL A 235 -34.60 -2.67 -10.28
C VAL A 235 -35.47 -2.17 -9.13
N LEU A 236 -34.95 -1.23 -8.33
CA LEU A 236 -35.59 -0.75 -7.11
C LEU A 236 -36.48 0.49 -7.35
N THR A 237 -36.30 1.20 -8.47
CA THR A 237 -37.14 2.33 -8.86
C THR A 237 -38.60 1.89 -9.01
N GLY A 238 -39.50 2.59 -8.31
CA GLY A 238 -40.92 2.25 -8.25
C GLY A 238 -41.28 1.10 -7.30
N ARG A 239 -40.28 0.45 -6.66
CA ARG A 239 -40.49 -0.56 -5.59
C ARG A 239 -40.15 -0.03 -4.20
N LEU A 240 -39.25 0.93 -4.10
CA LEU A 240 -38.87 1.58 -2.84
C LEU A 240 -39.17 3.08 -2.89
N PRO A 241 -39.51 3.70 -1.74
CA PRO A 241 -39.53 5.15 -1.60
C PRO A 241 -38.17 5.76 -1.94
N ARG A 242 -38.21 6.98 -2.49
CA ARG A 242 -37.01 7.67 -2.98
C ARG A 242 -35.99 7.91 -1.88
N GLU A 243 -36.45 8.20 -0.67
CA GLU A 243 -35.62 8.44 0.51
C GLU A 243 -34.78 7.21 0.88
N ILE A 244 -35.27 6.00 0.60
CA ILE A 244 -34.53 4.75 0.84
C ILE A 244 -33.49 4.54 -0.25
N LEU A 245 -33.82 4.87 -1.51
CA LEU A 245 -32.87 4.79 -2.62
C LEU A 245 -31.71 5.76 -2.43
N ASP A 246 -32.01 6.99 -1.99
CA ASP A 246 -31.00 8.02 -1.70
C ASP A 246 -30.06 7.56 -0.58
N ARG A 247 -30.59 6.97 0.51
CA ARG A 247 -29.76 6.38 1.58
C ARG A 247 -28.88 5.22 1.12
N VAL A 248 -29.41 4.33 0.29
CA VAL A 248 -28.62 3.22 -0.27
C VAL A 248 -27.48 3.77 -1.14
N ARG A 249 -27.75 4.84 -1.89
CA ARG A 249 -26.73 5.51 -2.71
C ARG A 249 -25.67 6.17 -1.84
N GLU A 250 -26.05 6.90 -0.80
CA GLU A 250 -25.13 7.53 0.15
C GLU A 250 -24.24 6.49 0.83
N GLU A 251 -24.80 5.41 1.37
CA GLU A 251 -24.01 4.35 2.03
C GLU A 251 -23.05 3.63 1.07
N TYR A 252 -23.43 3.48 -0.20
CA TYR A 252 -22.59 2.83 -1.20
C TYR A 252 -21.48 3.76 -1.69
N MET A 253 -21.79 5.05 -1.90
CA MET A 253 -20.81 6.08 -2.29
C MET A 253 -19.80 6.33 -1.17
N ALA A 254 -20.22 6.30 0.10
CA ALA A 254 -19.36 6.45 1.27
C ALA A 254 -18.28 5.35 1.42
N ARG A 255 -18.41 4.25 0.68
CA ARG A 255 -17.46 3.12 0.68
C ARG A 255 -16.54 3.10 -0.54
N ASP A 256 -16.69 4.07 -1.43
CA ASP A 256 -15.97 4.14 -2.70
C ASP A 256 -15.12 5.42 -2.74
N VAL A 257 -14.23 5.51 -3.74
CA VAL A 257 -13.26 6.61 -3.93
C VAL A 257 -13.92 7.98 -4.19
N VAL A 258 -15.26 8.01 -4.24
CA VAL A 258 -16.11 9.18 -4.53
C VAL A 258 -16.59 9.86 -3.23
N ALA A 259 -16.33 9.28 -2.07
CA ALA A 259 -16.96 9.64 -0.79
C ALA A 259 -16.51 10.97 -0.18
N SER A 260 -15.32 11.49 -0.51
CA SER A 260 -14.70 12.57 0.29
C SER A 260 -15.33 13.95 0.10
N LYS A 261 -16.32 14.09 -0.78
CA LYS A 261 -17.08 15.34 -0.98
C LYS A 261 -18.26 15.48 0.00
N ALA A 262 -18.03 15.23 1.28
CA ALA A 262 -19.00 15.55 2.33
C ALA A 262 -18.77 17.00 2.80
N ASP A 263 -19.46 17.93 2.12
CA ASP A 263 -19.66 19.37 2.40
C ASP A 263 -18.46 20.23 2.82
#